data_AF-A0A4S8RYW5-F1
#
_entry.id   AF-A0A4S8RYW5-F1
#
_cell.length_a   1.000
_cell.length_b   1.000
_cell.length_c   1.000
_cell.angle_alpha   90.00
_cell.angle_beta   90.00
_cell.angle_gamma   90.00
#
_symmetry.space_group_name_H-M   'P 1'
#
loop_
_entity.id
_entity.type
_entity.pdbx_description
1 polymer ?
#
loop_
_entity_poly.entity_id
_entity_poly.type
_entity_poly.pdbx_seq_one_letter_code
_entity_poly.pdbx_strand_id
1 'polypeptide(L)'
;MWVLHGAYKKMWRGEDSRQIMIAFLTPTTDAQTTIHHTKELAIKTGSSEKEAENVEHEFIFLWEVPDDNVIHIVSMDLVVRRGFALPEIWTAQALPNLSDLRSAIEDHGYELSPLERGYLCGVIACMFGVRAPVHEIAFQMSRWARRGNHARKSWEIIDQAIEEAIQDRKITVAEDLDIEAEKAYLMFELSWLEDAHDETVMEIGWALQDRDHAGIVQAKLANEELKIVGHRQSTADQIETMCQMVGL
;
A
#
# COMPACT_ATOMS: atom_id res chain seq x y z
N MET A 1 1.24 2.54 10.12
CA MET A 1 1.03 3.36 11.34
C MET A 1 2.26 4.19 11.72
N TRP A 2 3.44 3.59 11.96
CA TRP A 2 4.64 4.32 12.41
C TRP A 2 5.07 5.45 11.46
N VAL A 3 5.09 5.16 10.15
CA VAL A 3 5.41 6.16 9.12
C VAL A 3 4.40 7.31 9.13
N LEU A 4 3.10 7.00 9.19
CA LEU A 4 2.01 7.99 9.28
C LEU A 4 2.10 8.85 10.54
N HIS A 5 2.30 8.23 11.71
CA HIS A 5 2.48 8.97 12.97
C HIS A 5 3.71 9.88 12.91
N GLY A 6 4.81 9.39 12.36
CA GLY A 6 6.01 10.19 12.12
C GLY A 6 5.75 11.38 11.19
N ALA A 7 5.01 11.17 10.11
CA ALA A 7 4.65 12.19 9.14
C ALA A 7 3.74 13.27 9.76
N TYR A 8 2.71 12.87 10.50
CA TYR A 8 1.87 13.80 11.28
C TYR A 8 2.66 14.54 12.36
N LYS A 9 3.64 13.90 12.99
CA LYS A 9 4.52 14.54 13.97
C LYS A 9 5.39 15.63 13.35
N LYS A 10 5.87 15.43 12.13
CA LYS A 10 6.58 16.46 11.37
C LYS A 10 5.66 17.63 11.03
N MET A 11 4.46 17.36 10.50
CA MET A 11 3.44 18.41 10.24
C MET A 11 3.11 19.20 11.52
N TRP A 12 2.91 18.52 12.64
CA TRP A 12 2.62 19.14 13.94
C TRP A 12 3.74 20.05 14.44
N ARG A 13 4.99 19.75 14.08
CA ARG A 13 6.17 20.60 14.38
C ARG A 13 6.31 21.80 13.45
N GLY A 14 5.42 21.95 12.47
CA GLY A 14 5.41 23.05 11.51
C GLY A 14 6.22 22.78 10.24
N GLU A 15 6.62 21.53 9.97
CA GLU A 15 7.19 21.16 8.66
C GLU A 15 6.09 21.24 7.59
N ASP A 16 6.43 21.76 6.41
CA ASP A 16 5.50 21.86 5.27
C ASP A 16 5.05 20.46 4.81
N SER A 17 3.74 20.23 4.78
CA SER A 17 3.13 18.96 4.35
C SER A 17 3.51 18.56 2.92
N ARG A 18 3.88 19.52 2.07
CA ARG A 18 4.36 19.27 0.70
C ARG A 18 5.78 18.70 0.65
N GLN A 19 6.56 18.89 1.72
CA GLN A 19 7.93 18.40 1.84
C GLN A 19 8.02 17.08 2.61
N ILE A 20 6.94 16.66 3.26
CA ILE A 20 6.88 15.39 3.99
C ILE A 20 6.38 14.32 3.02
N MET A 21 7.30 13.48 2.55
CA MET A 21 7.01 12.41 1.60
C MET A 21 6.91 11.05 2.30
N ILE A 22 5.97 10.22 1.86
CA ILE A 22 5.86 8.81 2.20
C ILE A 22 6.25 8.02 0.96
N ALA A 23 7.32 7.22 1.06
CA ALA A 23 7.77 6.33 0.01
C ALA A 23 7.37 4.88 0.34
N PHE A 24 6.86 4.16 -0.66
CA PHE A 24 6.58 2.73 -0.62
C PHE A 24 7.66 2.01 -1.40
N LEU A 25 8.27 1.00 -0.78
CA LEU A 25 9.46 0.33 -1.30
C LEU A 25 9.19 -1.16 -1.52
N THR A 26 9.73 -1.73 -2.61
CA THR A 26 9.88 -3.17 -2.74
C THR A 26 11.15 -3.63 -2.01
N PRO A 27 11.09 -4.74 -1.25
CA PRO A 27 12.29 -5.37 -0.72
C PRO A 27 12.94 -6.17 -1.85
N THR A 28 13.69 -5.52 -2.75
CA THR A 28 14.61 -6.27 -3.61
C THR A 28 15.90 -6.56 -2.84
N THR A 29 16.46 -7.75 -3.07
CA THR A 29 17.70 -8.23 -2.45
C THR A 29 18.95 -7.47 -2.91
N ASP A 30 18.82 -6.58 -3.90
CA ASP A 30 19.92 -5.84 -4.52
C ASP A 30 20.18 -4.47 -3.90
N ALA A 31 19.64 -4.17 -2.71
CA ALA A 31 20.06 -3.01 -1.94
C ALA A 31 21.56 -3.11 -1.62
N GLN A 32 22.39 -2.55 -2.50
CA GLN A 32 23.84 -2.52 -2.37
C GLN A 32 24.21 -1.63 -1.18
N THR A 33 24.23 -2.24 0.00
CA THR A 33 24.71 -1.57 1.21
C THR A 33 26.19 -1.34 1.03
N THR A 34 26.57 -0.11 0.69
CA THR A 34 27.98 0.24 0.54
C THR A 34 28.52 0.58 1.92
N ILE A 35 29.49 -0.20 2.35
CA ILE A 35 30.17 0.00 3.64
C ILE A 35 31.43 0.80 3.37
N HIS A 36 31.49 2.01 3.91
CA HIS A 36 32.67 2.85 3.86
C HIS A 36 33.41 2.80 5.18
N HIS A 37 34.72 2.57 5.12
CA HIS A 37 35.59 2.79 6.26
C HIS A 37 35.70 4.30 6.52
N THR A 38 35.33 4.76 7.72
CA THR A 38 35.13 6.20 7.98
C THR A 38 36.42 6.98 7.84
N LYS A 39 37.57 6.40 8.23
CA LYS A 39 38.92 6.97 7.96
C LYS A 39 39.15 7.25 6.47
N GLU A 40 38.84 6.30 5.59
CA GLU A 40 39.06 6.47 4.15
C GLU A 40 38.14 7.55 3.58
N LEU A 41 36.89 7.61 4.07
CA LEU A 41 35.93 8.62 3.67
C LEU A 41 36.35 10.03 4.15
N ALA A 42 36.83 10.15 5.39
CA ALA A 42 37.36 11.38 5.97
C ALA A 42 38.57 11.90 5.16
N ILE A 43 39.51 11.03 4.82
CA ILE A 43 40.66 11.39 3.96
C ILE A 43 40.17 11.85 2.58
N LYS A 44 39.25 11.12 1.94
CA LYS A 44 38.70 11.47 0.62
C LYS A 44 37.94 12.80 0.62
N THR A 45 37.33 13.18 1.74
CA THR A 45 36.54 14.41 1.89
C THR A 45 37.36 15.60 2.39
N GLY A 46 38.68 15.42 2.60
CA GLY A 46 39.63 16.50 2.87
C GLY A 46 40.00 16.68 4.34
N SER A 47 39.63 15.75 5.23
CA SER A 47 40.13 15.73 6.60
C SER A 47 41.63 15.44 6.65
N SER A 48 42.31 16.01 7.64
CA SER A 48 43.71 15.66 7.89
C SER A 48 43.84 14.22 8.38
N GLU A 49 45.00 13.60 8.15
CA GLU A 49 45.27 12.21 8.53
C GLU A 49 45.06 11.97 10.04
N LYS A 50 45.41 12.96 10.85
CA LYS A 50 45.22 12.95 12.31
C LYS A 50 43.75 13.03 12.75
N GLU A 51 42.90 13.71 11.98
CA GLU A 51 41.46 13.74 12.22
C GLU A 51 40.80 12.42 11.79
N ALA A 52 41.27 11.84 10.70
CA ALA A 52 40.77 10.58 10.17
C ALA A 52 41.16 9.36 11.05
N GLU A 53 42.31 9.40 11.73
CA GLU A 53 42.71 8.39 12.72
C GLU A 53 41.71 8.28 13.89
N ASN A 54 41.07 9.38 14.29
CA ASN A 54 40.10 9.35 15.39
C ASN A 54 38.84 8.51 15.08
N VAL A 55 38.57 8.26 13.80
CA VAL A 55 37.41 7.51 13.30
C VAL A 55 37.84 6.21 12.61
N GLU A 56 39.04 5.71 12.89
CA GLU A 56 39.60 4.55 12.20
C GLU A 56 38.96 3.21 12.53
N HIS A 57 38.14 3.16 13.58
CA HIS A 57 37.35 1.98 13.91
C HIS A 57 35.87 2.16 13.58
N GLU A 58 35.51 3.29 12.98
CA GLU A 58 34.14 3.60 12.61
C GLU A 58 33.86 3.22 11.16
N PHE A 59 32.63 2.78 10.90
CA PHE A 59 32.14 2.45 9.58
C PHE A 59 30.85 3.21 9.30
N ILE A 60 30.75 3.80 8.11
CA ILE A 60 29.53 4.42 7.61
C ILE A 60 28.86 3.42 6.67
N PHE A 61 27.62 3.09 7.00
CA PHE A 61 26.75 2.29 6.15
C PHE A 61 25.92 3.27 5.32
N LEU A 62 26.27 3.43 4.05
CA LEU A 62 25.41 4.16 3.14
C LEU A 62 24.35 3.17 2.65
N TRP A 63 23.14 3.34 3.18
CA TRP A 63 21.97 2.67 2.65
C TRP A 63 21.24 3.65 1.75
N GLU A 64 21.54 3.55 0.46
CA GLU A 64 20.74 4.18 -0.59
C GLU A 64 19.63 3.21 -0.96
N VAL A 65 18.40 3.70 -1.00
CA VAL A 65 17.29 2.97 -1.59
C VAL A 65 17.38 3.23 -3.08
N PRO A 66 17.69 2.22 -3.92
CA PRO A 66 17.71 2.41 -5.37
C PRO A 66 16.36 2.96 -5.85
N ASP A 67 16.37 3.85 -6.84
CA ASP A 67 15.14 4.41 -7.40
C ASP A 67 14.18 3.30 -7.89
N ASP A 68 14.73 2.21 -8.43
CA ASP A 68 13.98 1.04 -8.89
C ASP A 68 13.24 0.30 -7.75
N ASN A 69 13.63 0.52 -6.49
CA ASN A 69 12.95 -0.04 -5.34
C ASN A 69 11.76 0.82 -4.90
N VAL A 70 11.61 2.04 -5.43
CA VAL A 70 10.54 2.95 -5.05
C VAL A 70 9.30 2.67 -5.91
N ILE A 71 8.30 2.02 -5.32
CA ILE A 71 7.02 1.73 -5.97
C ILE A 71 6.24 3.02 -6.20
N HIS A 72 6.17 3.84 -5.16
CA HIS A 72 5.35 5.04 -5.12
C HIS A 72 5.84 6.01 -4.06
N ILE A 73 5.69 7.31 -4.33
CA ILE A 73 5.90 8.36 -3.35
C ILE A 73 4.67 9.27 -3.36
N VAL A 74 4.17 9.59 -2.17
CA VAL A 74 3.06 10.52 -1.99
C VAL A 74 3.41 11.56 -0.93
N SER A 75 3.02 12.83 -1.15
CA SER A 75 3.19 13.87 -0.13
C SER A 75 2.08 13.80 0.92
N MET A 76 2.39 14.23 2.14
CA MET A 76 1.37 14.33 3.18
C MET A 76 0.28 15.35 2.84
N ASP A 77 0.62 16.42 2.12
CA ASP A 77 -0.37 17.38 1.61
C ASP A 77 -1.46 16.67 0.79
N LEU A 78 -1.02 15.82 -0.13
CA LEU A 78 -1.91 15.09 -1.02
C LEU A 78 -2.74 14.03 -0.28
N VAL A 79 -2.11 13.28 0.63
CA VAL A 79 -2.79 12.30 1.50
C VAL A 79 -3.90 12.98 2.33
N VAL A 80 -3.63 14.16 2.89
CA VAL A 80 -4.63 14.94 3.65
C VAL A 80 -5.72 15.49 2.75
N ARG A 81 -5.38 16.05 1.58
CA ARG A 81 -6.36 16.53 0.59
C ARG A 81 -7.32 15.43 0.12
N ARG A 82 -6.85 14.18 0.08
CA ARG A 82 -7.65 12.99 -0.23
C ARG A 82 -8.55 12.52 0.92
N GLY A 83 -8.55 13.25 2.03
CA GLY A 83 -9.45 12.99 3.16
C GLY A 83 -8.83 12.15 4.27
N PHE A 84 -7.53 11.85 4.21
CA PHE A 84 -6.84 11.27 5.37
C PHE A 84 -6.56 12.38 6.37
N ALA A 85 -7.60 12.83 7.05
CA ALA A 85 -7.51 13.75 8.17
C ALA A 85 -7.96 12.99 9.42
N LEU A 86 -7.11 12.96 10.46
CA LEU A 86 -7.51 12.43 11.76
C LEU A 86 -8.48 13.44 12.38
N PRO A 87 -9.81 13.18 12.41
CA PRO A 87 -10.82 14.23 12.58
C PRO A 87 -10.80 14.96 13.94
N GLU A 88 -10.05 14.44 14.91
CA GLU A 88 -10.11 14.91 16.30
C GLU A 88 -8.73 15.34 16.86
N ILE A 89 -7.64 14.96 16.20
CA ILE A 89 -6.28 15.15 16.73
C ILE A 89 -5.76 16.57 16.56
N TRP A 90 -6.25 17.31 15.55
CA TRP A 90 -5.82 18.69 15.33
C TRP A 90 -6.37 19.68 16.37
N THR A 91 -7.35 19.25 17.17
CA THR A 91 -7.94 20.08 18.23
C THR A 91 -7.24 19.90 19.59
N ALA A 92 -6.39 18.88 19.75
CA ALA A 92 -5.67 18.62 20.98
C ALA A 92 -4.40 19.50 21.07
N GLN A 93 -4.11 20.07 22.25
CA GLN A 93 -2.89 20.87 22.48
C GLN A 93 -1.57 20.10 22.29
N ALA A 94 -1.63 18.76 22.26
CA ALA A 94 -0.49 17.90 22.00
C ALA A 94 -0.88 16.76 21.05
N LEU A 95 -0.03 16.51 20.06
CA LEU A 95 -0.15 15.32 19.22
C LEU A 95 -0.06 14.07 20.10
N PRO A 96 -1.03 13.13 20.02
CA PRO A 96 -1.00 11.90 20.81
C PRO A 96 0.27 11.12 20.49
N ASN A 97 0.81 10.46 21.51
CA ASN A 97 1.89 9.52 21.29
C ASN A 97 1.37 8.33 20.46
N LEU A 98 2.28 7.54 19.88
CA LEU A 98 1.89 6.44 18.98
C LEU A 98 0.98 5.41 19.68
N SER A 99 1.15 5.18 20.98
CA SER A 99 0.32 4.26 21.75
C SER A 99 -1.10 4.79 21.84
N ASP A 100 -1.27 6.07 22.18
CA ASP A 100 -2.60 6.69 22.32
C ASP A 100 -3.33 6.75 20.98
N LEU A 101 -2.62 7.11 19.90
CA LEU A 101 -3.17 7.10 18.54
C LEU A 101 -3.62 5.68 18.16
N ARG A 102 -2.79 4.69 18.45
CA ARG A 102 -3.12 3.30 18.18
C ARG A 102 -4.34 2.85 18.97
N SER A 103 -4.42 3.16 20.26
CA SER A 103 -5.59 2.84 21.09
C SER A 103 -6.85 3.51 20.57
N ALA A 104 -6.81 4.78 20.18
CA ALA A 104 -7.96 5.46 19.60
C ALA A 104 -8.45 4.82 18.29
N ILE A 105 -7.52 4.42 17.41
CA ILE A 105 -7.86 3.69 16.16
C ILE A 105 -8.43 2.31 16.48
N GLU A 106 -7.88 1.62 17.48
CA GLU A 106 -8.38 0.32 17.94
C GLU A 106 -9.80 0.45 18.48
N ASP A 107 -10.05 1.39 19.39
CA ASP A 107 -11.34 1.64 20.03
C ASP A 107 -12.41 2.05 19.00
N HIS A 108 -12.08 2.98 18.09
CA HIS A 108 -12.99 3.35 17.00
C HIS A 108 -13.26 2.16 16.07
N GLY A 109 -12.24 1.36 15.76
CA GLY A 109 -12.39 0.16 14.95
C GLY A 109 -13.34 -0.87 15.58
N TYR A 110 -13.38 -0.98 16.91
CA TYR A 110 -14.28 -1.88 17.62
C TYR A 110 -15.75 -1.50 17.52
N GLU A 111 -16.06 -0.21 17.44
CA GLU A 111 -17.43 0.28 17.31
C GLU A 111 -18.01 -0.03 15.93
N LEU A 112 -17.15 -0.20 14.93
CA LEU A 112 -17.54 -0.54 13.55
C LEU A 112 -17.84 -2.03 13.39
N SER A 113 -18.90 -2.33 12.64
CA SER A 113 -19.16 -3.68 12.14
C SER A 113 -18.01 -4.17 11.24
N PRO A 114 -17.83 -5.50 11.06
CA PRO A 114 -16.81 -6.03 10.15
C PRO A 114 -16.86 -5.43 8.74
N LEU A 115 -18.06 -5.19 8.21
CA LEU A 115 -18.29 -4.57 6.90
C LEU A 115 -17.78 -3.11 6.88
N GLU A 116 -18.25 -2.28 7.83
CA GLU A 116 -17.86 -0.86 7.91
C GLU A 116 -16.36 -0.70 8.13
N ARG A 117 -15.77 -1.57 8.96
CA ARG A 117 -14.34 -1.59 9.24
C ARG A 117 -13.53 -1.90 7.98
N GLY A 118 -13.91 -2.94 7.23
CA GLY A 118 -13.23 -3.30 5.99
C GLY A 118 -13.34 -2.19 4.96
N TYR A 119 -14.54 -1.64 4.77
CA TYR A 119 -14.77 -0.55 3.83
C TYR A 119 -13.94 0.70 4.17
N LEU A 120 -13.92 1.10 5.45
CA LEU A 120 -13.10 2.23 5.92
C LEU A 120 -11.60 1.99 5.67
N CYS A 121 -11.10 0.77 5.91
CA CYS A 121 -9.70 0.44 5.66
C CYS A 121 -9.35 0.55 4.18
N GLY A 122 -10.20 0.05 3.28
CA GLY A 122 -10.02 0.16 1.84
C GLY A 122 -10.02 1.62 1.37
N VAL A 123 -11.01 2.40 1.82
CA VAL A 123 -11.11 3.83 1.49
C VAL A 123 -9.87 4.60 1.94
N ILE A 124 -9.38 4.36 3.15
CA ILE A 124 -8.17 5.02 3.66
C ILE A 124 -6.95 4.61 2.85
N ALA A 125 -6.80 3.32 2.53
CA ALA A 125 -5.65 2.84 1.78
C ALA A 125 -5.55 3.51 0.40
N CYS A 126 -6.68 3.78 -0.26
CA CYS A 126 -6.71 4.48 -1.53
C CYS A 126 -6.23 5.94 -1.45
N MET A 127 -6.23 6.57 -0.28
CA MET A 127 -5.73 7.94 -0.11
C MET A 127 -4.23 8.07 -0.39
N PHE A 128 -3.49 6.96 -0.30
CA PHE A 128 -2.06 6.93 -0.60
C PHE A 128 -1.74 6.93 -2.09
N GLY A 129 -2.72 6.81 -2.97
CA GLY A 129 -2.51 6.77 -4.42
C GLY A 129 -2.70 5.37 -5.00
N VAL A 130 -3.09 5.30 -6.28
CA VAL A 130 -3.37 4.03 -6.97
C VAL A 130 -2.13 3.16 -7.16
N ARG A 131 -0.94 3.78 -7.26
CA ARG A 131 0.35 3.07 -7.30
C ARG A 131 0.85 2.63 -5.91
N ALA A 132 0.21 3.06 -4.82
CA ALA A 132 0.56 2.57 -3.50
C ALA A 132 0.15 1.09 -3.39
N PRO A 133 0.78 0.30 -2.49
CA PRO A 133 0.34 -1.06 -2.21
C PRO A 133 -0.95 -1.04 -1.37
N VAL A 134 -2.07 -0.65 -2.01
CA VAL A 134 -3.35 -0.35 -1.36
C VAL A 134 -3.88 -1.56 -0.57
N HIS A 135 -3.82 -2.76 -1.15
CA HIS A 135 -4.26 -3.98 -0.45
C HIS A 135 -3.43 -4.25 0.82
N GLU A 136 -2.10 -4.19 0.76
CA GLU A 136 -1.25 -4.32 1.94
C GLU A 136 -1.55 -3.25 2.99
N ILE A 137 -1.75 -1.99 2.58
CA ILE A 137 -2.06 -0.90 3.52
C ILE A 137 -3.39 -1.21 4.22
N ALA A 138 -4.45 -1.53 3.47
CA ALA A 138 -5.76 -1.86 4.01
C ALA A 138 -5.71 -3.10 4.91
N PHE A 139 -4.94 -4.12 4.52
CA PHE A 139 -4.76 -5.33 5.32
C PHE A 139 -4.02 -5.06 6.63
N GLN A 140 -2.94 -4.28 6.60
CA GLN A 140 -2.20 -3.90 7.81
C GLN A 140 -3.04 -3.01 8.73
N MET A 141 -3.85 -2.11 8.17
CA MET A 141 -4.79 -1.29 8.94
C MET A 141 -5.87 -2.14 9.59
N SER A 142 -6.48 -3.04 8.82
CA SER A 142 -7.51 -3.93 9.35
C SER A 142 -6.95 -4.82 10.45
N ARG A 143 -5.66 -5.22 10.39
CA ARG A 143 -4.92 -5.94 11.45
C ARG A 143 -4.87 -5.22 12.80
N TRP A 144 -4.82 -3.89 12.80
CA TRP A 144 -4.76 -3.12 14.05
C TRP A 144 -6.12 -3.07 14.72
N ALA A 145 -7.20 -2.96 13.94
CA ALA A 145 -8.56 -3.11 14.44
C ALA A 145 -8.93 -4.58 14.82
N ARG A 146 -7.96 -5.51 14.99
CA ARG A 146 -8.19 -6.97 15.25
C ARG A 146 -7.94 -7.44 16.68
N ARG A 147 -7.90 -6.61 17.72
CA ARG A 147 -8.04 -7.20 19.06
C ARG A 147 -9.46 -7.77 19.20
N GLY A 148 -9.59 -8.98 19.72
CA GLY A 148 -10.87 -9.69 19.89
C GLY A 148 -10.97 -11.02 19.13
N ASN A 149 -11.54 -12.04 19.79
CA ASN A 149 -11.84 -13.36 19.21
C ASN A 149 -12.99 -13.23 18.19
N HIS A 150 -12.73 -12.70 17.01
CA HIS A 150 -13.71 -12.74 15.93
C HIS A 150 -13.71 -14.13 15.27
N ALA A 151 -14.90 -14.68 15.07
CA ALA A 151 -15.09 -15.92 14.31
C ALA A 151 -14.58 -15.74 12.87
N ARG A 152 -14.07 -16.81 12.25
CA ARG A 152 -13.49 -16.83 10.89
C ARG A 152 -14.32 -16.08 9.84
N LYS A 153 -15.65 -16.17 9.92
CA LYS A 153 -16.61 -15.48 9.05
C LYS A 153 -16.52 -13.95 9.07
N SER A 154 -16.05 -13.35 10.16
CA SER A 154 -15.87 -11.89 10.25
C SER A 154 -14.70 -11.41 9.39
N TRP A 155 -13.72 -12.29 9.13
CA TRP A 155 -12.55 -11.97 8.31
C TRP A 155 -12.89 -11.93 6.83
N GLU A 156 -13.65 -12.92 6.36
CA GLU A 156 -14.14 -12.96 4.98
C GLU A 156 -14.95 -11.69 4.64
N ILE A 157 -15.77 -11.21 5.59
CA ILE A 157 -16.53 -9.96 5.42
C ILE A 157 -15.61 -8.73 5.36
N ILE A 158 -14.58 -8.66 6.20
CA ILE A 158 -13.63 -7.53 6.19
C ILE A 158 -12.86 -7.50 4.88
N ASP A 159 -12.33 -8.64 4.44
CA ASP A 159 -11.52 -8.72 3.22
C ASP A 159 -12.36 -8.40 1.99
N GLN A 160 -13.61 -8.90 1.91
CA GLN A 160 -14.53 -8.55 0.85
C GLN A 160 -14.88 -7.05 0.85
N ALA A 161 -15.13 -6.46 2.02
CA ALA A 161 -15.45 -5.04 2.14
C ALA A 161 -14.26 -4.14 1.79
N ILE A 162 -13.03 -4.58 2.05
CA ILE A 162 -11.80 -3.91 1.59
C ILE A 162 -11.78 -3.91 0.07
N GLU A 163 -12.02 -5.06 -0.56
CA GLU A 163 -12.04 -5.19 -2.03
C GLU A 163 -13.09 -4.25 -2.64
N GLU A 164 -14.31 -4.29 -2.14
CA GLU A 164 -15.41 -3.43 -2.59
C GLU A 164 -15.04 -1.94 -2.48
N ALA A 165 -14.48 -1.51 -1.35
CA ALA A 165 -14.03 -0.13 -1.16
C ALA A 165 -12.90 0.28 -2.12
N ILE A 166 -11.96 -0.63 -2.39
CA ILE A 166 -10.86 -0.36 -3.32
C ILE A 166 -11.40 -0.21 -4.74
N GLN A 167 -12.30 -1.11 -5.17
CA GLN A 167 -12.93 -1.02 -6.49
C GLN A 167 -13.75 0.27 -6.64
N ASP A 168 -14.54 0.64 -5.63
CA ASP A 168 -15.31 1.89 -5.61
C ASP A 168 -14.41 3.13 -5.73
N ARG A 169 -13.22 3.07 -5.13
CA ARG A 169 -12.29 4.22 -5.03
C ARG A 169 -11.23 4.26 -6.11
N LYS A 170 -11.02 3.19 -6.90
CA LYS A 170 -10.13 3.22 -8.09
C LYS A 170 -10.50 4.37 -9.05
N ILE A 171 -11.78 4.78 -9.09
CA ILE A 171 -12.27 5.89 -9.92
C ILE A 171 -11.94 7.29 -9.33
N THR A 172 -11.79 7.44 -8.01
CA THR A 172 -11.70 8.77 -7.35
C THR A 172 -10.29 9.32 -7.20
N VAL A 173 -9.24 8.54 -7.54
CA VAL A 173 -7.82 8.93 -7.35
C VAL A 173 -7.16 9.33 -8.68
N ALA A 174 -7.96 9.69 -9.68
CA ALA A 174 -7.51 10.07 -11.02
C ALA A 174 -6.73 11.41 -11.10
N GLU A 175 -6.55 12.13 -9.98
CA GLU A 175 -5.85 13.42 -9.97
C GLU A 175 -4.31 13.33 -10.11
N ASP A 176 -3.73 12.13 -10.06
CA ASP A 176 -2.27 11.93 -10.08
C ASP A 176 -1.70 11.31 -11.36
N LEU A 177 -2.54 11.01 -12.36
CA LEU A 177 -2.14 10.09 -13.41
C LEU A 177 -1.62 10.79 -14.65
N ASP A 178 -0.32 10.58 -14.92
CA ASP A 178 0.11 10.36 -16.29
C ASP A 178 -0.69 9.17 -16.83
N ILE A 179 -1.64 9.45 -17.72
CA ILE A 179 -2.57 8.45 -18.28
C ILE A 179 -1.81 7.27 -18.88
N GLU A 180 -0.63 7.49 -19.45
CA GLU A 180 0.17 6.40 -20.01
C GLU A 180 0.79 5.52 -18.92
N ALA A 181 1.22 6.12 -17.79
CA ALA A 181 1.72 5.37 -16.65
C ALA A 181 0.62 4.56 -15.96
N GLU A 182 -0.60 5.10 -15.86
CA GLU A 182 -1.73 4.35 -15.31
C GLU A 182 -2.19 3.24 -16.23
N LYS A 183 -2.29 3.52 -17.53
CA LYS A 183 -2.62 2.50 -18.52
C LYS A 183 -1.59 1.37 -18.47
N ALA A 184 -0.30 1.69 -18.33
CA ALA A 184 0.75 0.68 -18.16
C ALA A 184 0.57 -0.12 -16.86
N TYR A 185 0.20 0.54 -15.75
CA TYR A 185 -0.07 -0.13 -14.48
C TYR A 185 -1.29 -1.05 -14.53
N LEU A 186 -2.42 -0.57 -15.07
CA LEU A 186 -3.64 -1.37 -15.23
C LEU A 186 -3.42 -2.58 -16.15
N MET A 187 -2.62 -2.42 -17.21
CA MET A 187 -2.21 -3.52 -18.07
C MET A 187 -1.29 -4.52 -17.34
N PHE A 188 -0.40 -4.04 -16.47
CA PHE A 188 0.46 -4.89 -15.63
C PHE A 188 -0.35 -5.65 -14.58
N GLU A 189 -1.29 -4.99 -13.90
CA GLU A 189 -2.18 -5.59 -12.90
C GLU A 189 -3.09 -6.65 -13.55
N LEU A 190 -3.64 -6.36 -14.73
CA LEU A 190 -4.42 -7.32 -15.50
C LEU A 190 -3.60 -8.55 -15.89
N SER A 191 -2.36 -8.35 -16.37
CA SER A 191 -1.45 -9.47 -16.69
C SER A 191 -1.19 -10.35 -15.46
N TRP A 192 -0.99 -9.74 -14.29
CA TRP A 192 -0.78 -10.47 -13.03
C TRP A 192 -2.02 -11.27 -12.60
N LEU A 193 -3.21 -10.68 -12.75
CA LEU A 193 -4.48 -11.36 -12.47
C LEU A 193 -4.75 -12.50 -13.45
N GLU A 194 -4.36 -12.35 -14.72
CA GLU A 194 -4.45 -13.41 -15.73
C GLU A 194 -3.51 -14.58 -15.39
N ASP A 195 -2.27 -14.30 -14.98
CA ASP A 195 -1.32 -15.32 -14.54
C ASP A 195 -1.84 -16.09 -13.31
N ALA A 196 -2.36 -15.38 -12.31
CA ALA A 196 -2.95 -15.98 -11.11
C ALA A 196 -4.24 -16.77 -11.41
N HIS A 197 -5.03 -16.29 -12.37
CA HIS A 197 -6.21 -16.99 -12.86
C HIS A 197 -5.82 -18.29 -13.55
N ASP A 198 -4.81 -18.28 -14.42
CA ASP A 198 -4.32 -19.46 -15.14
C ASP A 198 -3.77 -20.52 -14.17
N GLU A 199 -3.06 -20.10 -13.12
CA GLU A 199 -2.61 -20.99 -12.04
C GLU A 199 -3.81 -21.63 -11.32
N THR A 200 -4.81 -20.82 -10.95
CA THR A 200 -6.03 -21.30 -10.28
C THR A 200 -6.84 -22.25 -11.17
N VAL A 201 -6.96 -21.95 -12.47
CA VAL A 201 -7.64 -22.81 -13.45
C VAL A 201 -6.90 -24.13 -13.64
N MET A 202 -5.57 -24.13 -13.66
CA MET A 202 -4.77 -25.35 -13.69
C MET A 202 -5.02 -26.23 -12.46
N GLU A 203 -5.02 -25.64 -11.26
CA GLU A 203 -5.29 -26.38 -10.02
C GLU A 203 -6.69 -27.00 -10.01
N ILE A 204 -7.70 -26.24 -10.44
CA ILE A 204 -9.08 -26.72 -10.61
C ILE A 204 -9.13 -27.84 -11.67
N GLY A 205 -8.40 -27.69 -12.77
CA GLY A 205 -8.29 -28.67 -13.85
C GLY A 205 -7.67 -29.99 -13.39
N TRP A 206 -6.65 -29.96 -12.52
CA TRP A 206 -6.08 -31.15 -11.91
C TRP A 206 -7.09 -31.83 -10.96
N ALA A 207 -7.85 -31.06 -10.19
CA ALA A 207 -8.91 -31.61 -9.33
C ALA A 207 -10.05 -32.27 -10.13
N LEU A 208 -10.34 -31.82 -11.36
CA LEU A 208 -11.33 -32.45 -12.25
C LEU A 208 -10.90 -33.85 -12.73
N GLN A 209 -9.59 -34.12 -12.80
CA GLN A 209 -9.08 -35.43 -13.23
C GLN A 209 -9.29 -36.52 -12.18
N ASP A 210 -9.40 -36.15 -10.90
CA ASP A 210 -9.59 -37.07 -9.77
C ASP A 210 -11.05 -37.55 -9.54
N ARG A 211 -11.97 -37.17 -10.44
CA ARG A 211 -13.40 -37.60 -10.56
C ARG A 211 -14.32 -37.40 -9.35
N ASP A 212 -13.82 -37.14 -8.16
CA ASP A 212 -14.65 -36.85 -7.00
C ASP A 212 -15.10 -35.38 -7.04
N HIS A 213 -16.42 -35.16 -7.14
CA HIS A 213 -17.09 -33.84 -7.10
C HIS A 213 -17.06 -33.00 -8.38
N ALA A 214 -17.03 -33.61 -9.56
CA ALA A 214 -17.00 -32.94 -10.88
C ALA A 214 -17.96 -31.75 -11.04
N GLY A 215 -19.19 -31.83 -10.52
CA GLY A 215 -20.16 -30.72 -10.59
C GLY A 215 -19.81 -29.50 -9.74
N ILE A 216 -19.22 -29.71 -8.55
CA ILE A 216 -18.76 -28.62 -7.68
C ILE A 216 -17.52 -27.95 -8.26
N VAL A 217 -16.62 -28.76 -8.85
CA VAL A 217 -15.39 -28.26 -9.45
C VAL A 217 -15.67 -27.51 -10.76
N GLN A 218 -16.63 -27.95 -11.58
CA GLN A 218 -17.10 -27.20 -12.75
C GLN A 218 -17.75 -25.86 -12.37
N ALA A 219 -18.53 -25.81 -11.29
CA ALA A 219 -19.12 -24.57 -10.82
C ALA A 219 -18.04 -23.58 -10.31
N LYS A 220 -16.96 -24.08 -9.71
CA LYS A 220 -15.80 -23.26 -9.32
C LYS A 220 -15.06 -22.72 -10.54
N LEU A 221 -14.81 -23.55 -11.55
CA LEU A 221 -14.17 -23.12 -12.80
C LEU A 221 -14.96 -21.99 -13.46
N ALA A 222 -16.27 -22.18 -13.63
CA ALA A 222 -17.14 -21.17 -14.23
C ALA A 222 -17.17 -19.87 -13.42
N ASN A 223 -17.04 -19.94 -12.08
CA ASN A 223 -16.96 -18.76 -11.22
C ASN A 223 -15.63 -18.01 -11.42
N GLU A 224 -14.50 -18.72 -11.43
CA GLU A 224 -13.20 -18.09 -11.68
C GLU A 224 -13.12 -17.46 -13.08
N GLU A 225 -13.68 -18.11 -14.11
CA GLU A 225 -13.79 -17.54 -15.46
C GLU A 225 -14.65 -16.27 -15.48
N LEU A 226 -15.74 -16.24 -14.70
CA LEU A 226 -16.59 -15.06 -14.60
C LEU A 226 -15.87 -13.90 -13.90
N LYS A 227 -15.03 -14.18 -12.90
CA LYS A 227 -14.23 -13.17 -12.20
C LYS A 227 -13.22 -12.52 -13.13
N ILE A 228 -12.43 -13.30 -13.89
CA ILE A 228 -11.42 -12.73 -14.79
C ILE A 228 -12.06 -11.91 -15.93
N VAL A 229 -13.22 -12.36 -16.43
CA VAL A 229 -14.00 -11.58 -17.41
C VAL A 229 -14.49 -10.27 -16.79
N GLY A 230 -14.98 -10.29 -15.55
CA GLY A 230 -15.36 -9.10 -14.81
C GLY A 230 -14.20 -8.12 -14.62
N HIS A 231 -13.01 -8.63 -14.26
CA HIS A 231 -11.80 -7.81 -14.14
C HIS A 231 -11.39 -7.19 -15.48
N ARG A 232 -11.37 -7.97 -16.57
CA ARG A 232 -11.07 -7.45 -17.92
C ARG A 232 -12.01 -6.32 -18.34
N GLN A 233 -13.31 -6.51 -18.12
CA GLN A 233 -14.32 -5.49 -18.45
C GLN A 233 -14.12 -4.24 -17.59
N SER A 234 -13.89 -4.40 -16.29
CA SER A 234 -13.62 -3.28 -15.37
C SER A 234 -12.37 -2.50 -15.78
N THR A 235 -11.28 -3.17 -16.15
CA THR A 235 -10.05 -2.52 -16.62
C THR A 235 -10.29 -1.77 -17.94
N ALA A 236 -11.05 -2.35 -18.87
CA ALA A 236 -11.39 -1.70 -20.14
C ALA A 236 -12.23 -0.43 -19.93
N ASP A 237 -13.26 -0.51 -19.09
CA ASP A 237 -14.14 0.62 -18.75
C ASP A 237 -13.34 1.74 -18.03
N GLN A 238 -12.35 1.38 -17.21
CA GLN A 238 -11.44 2.33 -16.55
C GLN A 238 -10.55 3.04 -17.56
N ILE A 239 -9.92 2.32 -18.50
CA ILE A 239 -9.10 2.91 -19.55
C ILE A 239 -9.95 3.86 -20.42
N GLU A 240 -11.17 3.45 -20.77
CA GLU A 240 -12.09 4.30 -21.55
C GLU A 240 -12.46 5.59 -20.79
N THR A 241 -12.81 5.47 -19.51
CA THR A 241 -13.15 6.62 -18.65
C THR A 241 -11.97 7.58 -18.56
N MET A 242 -10.75 7.07 -18.39
CA MET A 242 -9.54 7.88 -18.37
C MET A 242 -9.33 8.63 -19.69
N CYS A 243 -9.49 7.98 -20.84
CA CYS A 243 -9.37 8.63 -22.15
C CYS A 243 -10.41 9.77 -22.32
N GLN A 244 -11.64 9.55 -21.86
CA GLN A 244 -12.71 10.56 -21.92
C GLN A 244 -12.41 11.80 -21.03
N MET A 245 -11.79 11.61 -19.86
CA MET A 245 -11.47 12.72 -18.93
C MET A 245 -10.40 13.67 -19.46
N VAL A 246 -9.53 13.22 -20.37
CA VAL A 246 -8.46 14.06 -20.98
C VAL A 246 -8.80 14.58 -22.38
N GLY A 247 -9.96 14.24 -22.92
CA GLY A 247 -10.39 14.68 -24.25
C GLY A 247 -9.65 14.01 -25.42
N LEU A 248 -9.23 12.75 -25.25
CA LEU A 248 -8.68 11.88 -26.29
C LEU A 248 -9.75 11.02 -26.96
#